data_AF-A0A2H0R6F5-F1
#
_entry.id   AF-A0A2H0R6F5-F1
#
_cell.length_a   1.000
_cell.length_b   1.000
_cell.length_c   1.000
_cell.angle_alpha   90.00
_cell.angle_beta   90.00
_cell.angle_gamma   90.00
#
_symmetry.space_group_name_H-M   'P 1'
#
loop_
_entity.id
_entity.type
_entity.pdbx_description
1 polymer ?
#
loop_
_entity_poly.entity_id
_entity_poly.type
_entity_poly.pdbx_seq_one_letter_code
_entity_poly.pdbx_strand_id
1 'polypeptide(L)'
;MSIDNLELAKLFLTAVFGGSLLAEFSGYIWHRWAAHLGILRFLPNDFLRRRHFDHHESPDKYPSQENLRSSVYRDSCENTFYFLASIIVPVVGFLVLIGFMSLKYGIALILGAGIYGIVLQTTLHTLYHLEDSVLKKIRIFQTERAWKLFVWLRDCHDVHHLVRGNYFIFNPLPDIIFRTLRTKKSVSGKEEIKQDLFPNFRKELAGSCGDPVFKRKKTLAD
;
A
#
# COMPACT_ATOMS: atom_id res chain seq x y z
N MET A 1 -0.30 -40.66 -0.55
CA MET A 1 0.51 -39.45 -0.29
C MET A 1 1.32 -39.72 0.97
N SER A 2 2.66 -39.69 0.91
CA SER A 2 3.48 -39.90 2.12
C SER A 2 3.19 -38.79 3.15
N ILE A 3 3.42 -39.07 4.43
CA ILE A 3 3.25 -38.09 5.52
C ILE A 3 4.04 -36.80 5.21
N ASP A 4 5.21 -36.92 4.57
CA ASP A 4 6.06 -35.78 4.17
C ASP A 4 5.42 -34.88 3.11
N ASN A 5 4.70 -35.47 2.15
CA ASN A 5 4.01 -34.71 1.11
C ASN A 5 2.83 -33.90 1.67
N LEU A 6 2.12 -34.45 2.65
CA LEU A 6 1.05 -33.73 3.33
C LEU A 6 1.59 -32.55 4.14
N GLU A 7 2.71 -32.75 4.85
CA GLU A 7 3.30 -31.68 5.64
C GLU A 7 3.86 -30.55 4.76
N LEU A 8 4.53 -30.91 3.66
CA LEU A 8 4.99 -29.92 2.68
C LEU A 8 3.83 -29.14 2.07
N ALA A 9 2.72 -29.81 1.76
CA ALA A 9 1.52 -29.15 1.27
C ALA A 9 0.96 -28.14 2.28
N LYS A 10 0.90 -28.50 3.57
CA LYS A 10 0.45 -27.57 4.63
C LYS A 10 1.37 -26.36 4.76
N LEU A 11 2.69 -26.56 4.72
CA LEU A 11 3.66 -25.46 4.76
C LEU A 11 3.51 -24.55 3.55
N PHE A 12 3.35 -25.12 2.35
CA PHE A 12 3.12 -24.37 1.13
C PHE A 12 1.83 -23.54 1.20
N LEU A 13 0.71 -24.17 1.61
CA LEU A 13 -0.57 -23.48 1.76
C LEU A 13 -0.49 -22.37 2.81
N THR A 14 0.23 -22.61 3.92
CA THR A 14 0.47 -21.60 4.96
C THR A 14 1.24 -20.42 4.39
N ALA A 15 2.32 -20.67 3.65
CA ALA A 15 3.11 -19.62 3.01
C ALA A 15 2.27 -18.81 2.01
N VAL A 16 1.55 -19.47 1.11
CA VAL A 16 0.79 -18.79 0.05
C VAL A 16 -0.42 -18.06 0.60
N PHE A 17 -1.31 -18.73 1.34
CA PHE A 17 -2.57 -18.16 1.79
C PHE A 17 -2.43 -17.39 3.11
N GLY A 18 -1.78 -18.01 4.10
CA GLY A 18 -1.55 -17.35 5.38
C GLY A 18 -0.62 -16.14 5.23
N GLY A 19 0.46 -16.30 4.47
CA GLY A 19 1.41 -15.22 4.21
C GLY A 19 0.81 -14.05 3.45
N SER A 20 0.03 -14.31 2.38
CA SER A 20 -0.64 -13.24 1.61
C SER A 20 -1.67 -12.48 2.44
N LEU A 21 -2.51 -13.17 3.21
CA LEU A 21 -3.47 -12.51 4.10
C LEU A 21 -2.76 -11.67 5.16
N LEU A 22 -1.71 -12.21 5.78
CA LEU A 22 -0.94 -11.49 6.77
C LEU A 22 -0.29 -10.22 6.18
N ALA A 23 0.24 -10.29 4.96
CA ALA A 23 0.81 -9.14 4.25
C ALA A 23 -0.25 -8.08 3.93
N GLU A 24 -1.43 -8.47 3.42
CA GLU A 24 -2.51 -7.54 3.09
C GLU A 24 -3.05 -6.80 4.32
N PHE A 25 -3.32 -7.52 5.42
CA PHE A 25 -3.82 -6.90 6.65
C PHE A 25 -2.76 -6.04 7.34
N SER A 26 -1.52 -6.50 7.39
CA SER A 26 -0.42 -5.70 7.94
C SER A 26 -0.20 -4.44 7.10
N GLY A 27 -0.27 -4.57 5.77
CA GLY A 27 -0.15 -3.46 4.83
C GLY A 27 -1.27 -2.46 4.98
N TYR A 28 -2.51 -2.94 5.13
CA TYR A 28 -3.66 -2.10 5.43
C TYR A 28 -3.49 -1.30 6.72
N ILE A 29 -3.11 -1.97 7.83
CA ILE A 29 -2.92 -1.32 9.13
C ILE A 29 -1.82 -0.27 9.02
N TRP A 30 -0.70 -0.65 8.41
CA TRP A 30 0.42 0.24 8.15
C TRP A 30 0.01 1.48 7.35
N HIS A 31 -0.60 1.27 6.19
CA HIS A 31 -0.96 2.32 5.24
C HIS A 31 -1.97 3.29 5.85
N ARG A 32 -3.00 2.76 6.52
CA ARG A 32 -4.01 3.58 7.18
C ARG A 32 -3.48 4.32 8.40
N TRP A 33 -2.86 3.61 9.35
CA TRP A 33 -2.58 4.17 10.67
C TRP A 33 -1.21 4.83 10.76
N ALA A 34 -0.17 4.23 10.18
CA ALA A 34 1.18 4.79 10.21
C ALA A 34 1.36 5.84 9.11
N ALA A 35 1.06 5.49 7.85
CA ALA A 35 1.37 6.36 6.71
C ALA A 35 0.41 7.55 6.60
N HIS A 36 -0.91 7.36 6.77
CA HIS A 36 -1.88 8.47 6.72
C HIS A 36 -2.12 9.16 8.06
N LEU A 37 -2.42 8.39 9.12
CA LEU A 37 -2.81 8.97 10.41
C LEU A 37 -1.64 9.36 11.32
N GLY A 38 -0.42 8.93 10.99
CA GLY A 38 0.78 9.30 11.76
C GLY A 38 0.80 8.73 13.18
N ILE A 39 0.28 7.52 13.40
CA ILE A 39 0.31 6.88 14.73
C ILE A 39 1.75 6.71 15.27
N LEU A 40 2.73 6.64 14.35
CA LEU A 40 4.16 6.55 14.63
C LEU A 40 4.90 7.89 14.50
N ARG A 41 4.21 9.04 14.60
CA ARG A 41 4.81 10.40 14.49
C ARG A 41 5.93 10.72 15.48
N PHE A 42 6.09 9.89 16.51
CA PHE A 42 7.19 10.00 17.48
C PHE A 42 8.52 9.49 16.91
N LEU A 43 8.52 8.76 15.79
CA LEU A 43 9.73 8.39 15.09
C LEU A 43 10.38 9.64 14.47
N PRO A 44 11.73 9.68 14.36
CA PRO A 44 12.44 10.85 13.86
C PRO A 44 11.86 11.40 12.54
N ASN A 45 11.55 12.70 12.53
CA ASN A 45 11.00 13.45 11.40
C ASN A 45 9.68 12.92 10.83
N ASP A 46 8.96 12.07 11.57
CA ASP A 46 7.73 11.42 11.10
C ASP A 46 7.90 10.84 9.68
N PHE A 47 9.08 10.24 9.45
CA PHE A 47 9.58 9.97 8.11
C PHE A 47 8.66 9.05 7.29
N LEU A 48 7.80 8.28 7.97
CA LEU A 48 6.82 7.39 7.38
C LEU A 48 5.69 8.16 6.72
N ARG A 49 5.00 9.00 7.50
CA ARG A 49 3.93 9.87 6.99
C ARG A 49 4.49 10.88 6.00
N ARG A 50 5.70 11.37 6.24
CA ARG A 50 6.44 12.26 5.32
C ARG A 50 6.63 11.66 3.93
N ARG A 51 7.13 10.42 3.85
CA ARG A 51 7.38 9.75 2.56
C ARG A 51 6.09 9.45 1.82
N HIS A 52 5.07 8.99 2.54
CA HIS A 52 3.77 8.73 1.94
C HIS A 52 3.07 10.03 1.49
N PHE A 53 3.20 11.12 2.25
CA PHE A 53 2.75 12.45 1.84
C PHE A 53 3.45 12.90 0.56
N ASP A 54 4.77 12.74 0.47
CA ASP A 54 5.53 13.04 -0.75
C ASP A 54 5.02 12.22 -1.95
N HIS A 55 4.66 10.95 -1.75
CA HIS A 55 4.05 10.09 -2.78
C HIS A 55 2.70 10.65 -3.29
N HIS A 56 1.84 11.17 -2.42
CA HIS A 56 0.55 11.77 -2.79
C HIS A 56 0.69 13.17 -3.43
N GLU A 57 1.69 13.96 -3.01
CA GLU A 57 1.71 15.42 -3.24
C GLU A 57 2.89 15.94 -4.07
N SER A 58 3.90 15.12 -4.38
CA SER A 58 5.10 15.56 -5.12
C SER A 58 5.02 15.19 -6.62
N PRO A 59 4.39 16.02 -7.48
CA PRO A 59 4.27 15.75 -8.92
C PRO A 59 5.63 15.57 -9.60
N ASP A 60 6.66 16.24 -9.10
CA ASP A 60 8.02 16.16 -9.63
C ASP A 60 8.70 14.82 -9.33
N LYS A 61 8.27 14.10 -8.28
CA LYS A 61 8.93 12.87 -7.80
C LYS A 61 8.14 11.63 -8.18
N TYR A 62 6.81 11.71 -8.11
CA TYR A 62 5.93 10.57 -8.31
C TYR A 62 4.60 11.00 -8.96
N PRO A 63 3.95 10.13 -9.76
CA PRO A 63 2.60 10.40 -10.28
C PRO A 63 1.63 10.75 -9.13
N SER A 64 1.35 12.04 -8.96
CA SER A 64 0.53 12.60 -7.88
C SER A 64 -0.90 12.84 -8.35
N GLN A 65 -1.76 13.39 -7.49
CA GLN A 65 -3.15 13.73 -7.78
C GLN A 65 -3.38 14.42 -9.13
N GLU A 66 -2.43 15.24 -9.59
CA GLU A 66 -2.53 16.01 -10.84
C GLU A 66 -2.20 15.18 -12.09
N ASN A 67 -1.41 14.10 -11.94
CA ASN A 67 -1.08 13.17 -13.01
C ASN A 67 -0.71 11.79 -12.44
N LEU A 68 -1.72 10.94 -12.21
CA LEU A 68 -1.55 9.61 -11.61
C LEU A 68 -0.95 8.57 -12.58
N ARG A 69 -0.62 8.95 -13.82
CA ARG A 69 -0.11 8.07 -14.86
C ARG A 69 1.20 8.59 -15.45
N SER A 70 2.12 7.67 -15.70
CA SER A 70 3.39 7.99 -16.34
C SER A 70 3.81 6.87 -17.28
N SER A 71 4.40 7.23 -18.41
CA SER A 71 5.09 6.32 -19.32
C SER A 71 6.43 5.81 -18.73
N VAL A 72 6.99 6.53 -17.75
CA VAL A 72 8.23 6.17 -17.05
C VAL A 72 7.93 5.95 -15.57
N TYR A 73 8.24 4.75 -15.08
CA TYR A 73 8.14 4.48 -13.64
C TYR A 73 9.21 5.27 -12.88
N ARG A 74 8.77 6.04 -11.88
CA ARG A 74 9.63 6.60 -10.84
C ARG A 74 9.33 5.81 -9.58
N ASP A 75 10.34 5.47 -8.80
CA ASP A 75 10.14 4.73 -7.54
C ASP A 75 9.21 5.52 -6.61
N SER A 76 8.21 4.86 -6.00
CA SER A 76 7.27 5.48 -5.05
C SER A 76 7.96 6.01 -3.82
N CYS A 77 9.21 5.60 -3.59
CA CYS A 77 9.90 5.85 -2.33
C CYS A 77 9.06 5.31 -1.15
N GLU A 78 8.12 4.41 -1.39
CA GLU A 78 7.24 3.84 -0.38
C GLU A 78 7.94 2.61 0.21
N ASN A 79 8.68 2.79 1.30
CA ASN A 79 9.39 1.71 1.99
C ASN A 79 8.46 0.74 2.75
N THR A 80 7.16 0.74 2.44
CA THR A 80 6.11 -0.05 3.10
C THR A 80 6.51 -1.53 3.29
N PHE A 81 7.31 -2.09 2.39
CA PHE A 81 7.81 -3.47 2.50
C PHE A 81 8.75 -3.74 3.68
N TYR A 82 9.68 -2.83 3.98
CA TYR A 82 10.54 -2.97 5.16
C TYR A 82 9.73 -2.87 6.46
N PHE A 83 8.63 -2.11 6.44
CA PHE A 83 7.76 -1.94 7.59
C PHE A 83 6.75 -3.07 7.76
N LEU A 84 6.28 -3.68 6.66
CA LEU A 84 5.56 -4.95 6.69
C LEU A 84 6.36 -6.01 7.45
N ALA A 85 7.66 -6.15 7.16
CA ALA A 85 8.52 -7.08 7.90
C ALA A 85 8.61 -6.75 9.41
N SER A 86 8.63 -5.45 9.77
CA SER A 86 8.67 -5.01 11.17
C SER A 86 7.39 -5.27 11.97
N ILE A 87 6.25 -5.51 11.29
CA ILE A 87 4.98 -5.90 11.93
C ILE A 87 4.85 -7.42 11.93
N ILE A 88 5.17 -8.06 10.81
CA ILE A 88 4.94 -9.49 10.59
C ILE A 88 5.87 -10.34 11.46
N VAL A 89 7.16 -10.00 11.52
CA VAL A 89 8.15 -10.79 12.27
C VAL A 89 7.84 -10.82 13.78
N PRO A 90 7.54 -9.71 14.47
CA PRO A 90 7.19 -9.76 15.88
C PRO A 90 5.88 -10.47 16.16
N VAL A 91 4.84 -10.28 15.34
CA VAL A 91 3.54 -10.97 15.52
C VAL A 91 3.71 -12.48 15.40
N VAL A 92 4.37 -12.94 14.33
CA VAL A 92 4.62 -14.36 14.13
C VAL A 92 5.55 -14.92 15.20
N GLY A 93 6.62 -14.19 15.55
CA GLY A 93 7.54 -14.55 16.61
C GLY A 93 6.82 -14.75 17.95
N PHE A 94 5.93 -13.83 18.32
CA PHE A 94 5.11 -13.95 19.53
C PHE A 94 4.22 -15.19 19.50
N LEU A 95 3.53 -15.46 18.37
CA LEU A 95 2.68 -16.65 18.22
C LEU A 95 3.46 -17.96 18.37
N VAL A 96 4.71 -17.98 17.89
CA VAL A 96 5.62 -19.12 18.08
C VAL A 96 6.04 -19.24 19.54
N LEU A 97 6.42 -18.12 20.18
CA LEU A 97 6.88 -18.10 21.57
C LEU A 97 5.80 -18.58 22.55
N ILE A 98 4.53 -18.22 22.33
CA ILE A 98 3.42 -18.68 23.19
C ILE A 98 2.90 -20.09 22.85
N GLY A 99 3.53 -20.77 21.89
CA GLY A 99 3.17 -22.13 21.48
C GLY A 99 1.88 -22.24 20.65
N PHE A 100 1.31 -21.13 20.19
CA PHE A 100 0.14 -21.14 19.30
C PHE A 100 0.48 -21.63 17.89
N MET A 101 1.75 -21.53 17.49
CA MET A 101 2.25 -21.94 16.19
C MET A 101 3.62 -22.59 16.31
N SER A 102 3.90 -23.64 15.53
CA SER A 102 5.27 -24.18 15.48
C SER A 102 6.18 -23.34 14.60
N LEU A 103 7.48 -23.37 14.90
CA LEU A 103 8.50 -22.58 14.22
C LEU A 103 8.46 -22.73 12.69
N LYS A 104 8.27 -23.94 12.17
CA LYS A 104 8.19 -24.21 10.72
C LYS A 104 7.06 -23.44 10.02
N TYR A 105 5.88 -23.37 10.64
CA TYR A 105 4.75 -22.61 10.06
C TYR A 105 4.96 -21.11 10.21
N GLY A 106 5.60 -20.67 11.31
CA GLY A 106 5.99 -19.27 11.47
C GLY A 106 6.96 -18.81 10.38
N ILE A 107 8.00 -19.61 10.11
CA ILE A 107 8.94 -19.35 9.00
C ILE A 107 8.21 -19.32 7.66
N ALA A 108 7.35 -20.31 7.40
CA ALA A 108 6.55 -20.36 6.17
C ALA A 108 5.69 -19.11 5.98
N LEU A 109 5.02 -18.63 7.03
CA LEU A 109 4.24 -17.39 6.99
C LEU A 109 5.10 -16.17 6.68
N ILE A 110 6.23 -15.99 7.37
CA ILE A 110 7.12 -14.84 7.17
C ILE A 110 7.65 -14.82 5.74
N LEU A 111 8.13 -15.95 5.23
CA LEU A 111 8.63 -16.06 3.85
C LEU A 111 7.52 -15.82 2.83
N GLY A 112 6.36 -16.44 3.04
CA GLY A 112 5.20 -16.26 2.17
C GLY A 112 4.74 -14.81 2.10
N ALA A 113 4.62 -14.15 3.25
CA ALA A 113 4.25 -12.74 3.33
C ALA A 113 5.30 -11.82 2.72
N GLY A 114 6.59 -12.09 2.96
CA GLY A 114 7.70 -11.32 2.39
C GLY A 114 7.75 -11.41 0.87
N ILE A 115 7.68 -12.61 0.31
CA ILE A 115 7.64 -12.84 -1.15
C ILE A 115 6.41 -12.17 -1.74
N TYR A 116 5.24 -12.37 -1.13
CA TYR A 116 4.00 -11.78 -1.60
C TYR A 116 4.07 -10.24 -1.62
N GLY A 117 4.57 -9.63 -0.54
CA GLY A 117 4.76 -8.18 -0.48
C GLY A 117 5.72 -7.69 -1.56
N ILE A 118 6.96 -8.17 -1.54
CA ILE A 118 8.03 -7.70 -2.44
C ILE A 118 7.67 -7.93 -3.91
N VAL A 119 7.14 -9.10 -4.25
CA VAL A 119 6.88 -9.43 -5.65
C VAL A 119 5.54 -8.89 -6.09
N LEU A 120 4.45 -9.22 -5.39
CA LEU A 120 3.11 -8.95 -5.91
C LEU A 120 2.68 -7.51 -5.59
N GLN A 121 2.73 -7.10 -4.32
CA GLN A 121 2.23 -5.78 -3.93
C GLN A 121 3.09 -4.66 -4.52
N THR A 122 4.43 -4.75 -4.48
CA THR A 122 5.30 -3.72 -5.08
C THR A 122 5.09 -3.60 -6.58
N THR A 123 5.01 -4.75 -7.27
CA THR A 123 4.79 -4.77 -8.71
C THR A 123 3.42 -4.21 -9.07
N LEU A 124 2.35 -4.61 -8.39
CA LEU A 124 1.02 -4.10 -8.69
C LEU A 124 0.87 -2.61 -8.42
N HIS A 125 1.39 -2.14 -7.29
CA HIS A 125 1.43 -0.72 -6.98
C HIS A 125 2.15 0.07 -8.09
N THR A 126 3.29 -0.45 -8.56
CA THR A 126 4.00 0.10 -9.73
C THR A 126 3.12 0.14 -10.98
N LEU A 127 2.44 -0.96 -11.27
CA LEU A 127 1.59 -1.09 -12.47
C LEU A 127 0.40 -0.12 -12.44
N TYR A 128 -0.16 0.22 -11.27
CA TYR A 128 -1.27 1.19 -11.18
C TYR A 128 -0.92 2.56 -11.75
N HIS A 129 0.35 2.94 -11.70
CA HIS A 129 0.83 4.24 -12.18
C HIS A 129 1.33 4.23 -13.63
N LEU A 130 1.33 3.07 -14.30
CA LEU A 130 1.68 2.98 -15.71
C LEU A 130 0.49 3.32 -16.62
N GLU A 131 0.80 3.88 -17.78
CA GLU A 131 -0.17 4.10 -18.85
C GLU A 131 -0.73 2.78 -19.42
N ASP A 132 -1.98 2.82 -19.87
CA ASP A 132 -2.67 1.68 -20.51
C ASP A 132 -1.89 1.14 -21.72
N SER A 133 -1.22 2.02 -22.47
CA SER A 133 -0.41 1.68 -23.65
C SER A 133 0.75 0.73 -23.31
N VAL A 134 1.32 0.86 -22.12
CA VAL A 134 2.40 0.01 -21.58
C VAL A 134 1.80 -1.28 -21.02
N LEU A 135 0.74 -1.18 -20.21
CA LEU A 135 0.13 -2.32 -19.53
C LEU A 135 -0.45 -3.35 -20.50
N LYS A 136 -1.08 -2.92 -21.59
CA LYS A 136 -1.65 -3.81 -22.62
C LYS A 136 -0.60 -4.67 -23.35
N LYS A 137 0.68 -4.32 -23.24
CA LYS A 137 1.79 -5.15 -23.77
C LYS A 137 2.09 -6.35 -22.87
N ILE A 138 1.64 -6.34 -21.61
CA ILE A 138 1.87 -7.43 -20.66
C ILE A 138 0.83 -8.53 -20.89
N ARG A 139 1.28 -9.77 -21.13
CA ARG A 139 0.43 -10.91 -21.50
C ARG A 139 -0.76 -11.14 -20.56
N ILE A 140 -0.56 -10.99 -19.24
CA ILE A 140 -1.63 -11.23 -18.26
C ILE A 140 -2.83 -10.28 -18.45
N PHE A 141 -2.57 -9.05 -18.88
CA PHE A 141 -3.58 -8.02 -19.11
C PHE A 141 -4.24 -8.09 -20.48
N GLN A 142 -3.86 -9.04 -21.33
CA GLN A 142 -4.53 -9.29 -22.61
C GLN A 142 -5.85 -10.04 -22.44
N THR A 143 -6.10 -10.63 -21.26
CA THR A 143 -7.40 -11.24 -20.96
C THR A 143 -8.38 -10.20 -20.41
N GLU A 144 -9.61 -10.20 -20.91
CA GLU A 144 -10.63 -9.23 -20.52
C GLU A 144 -10.91 -9.26 -19.00
N ARG A 145 -10.92 -10.45 -18.39
CA ARG A 145 -11.18 -10.62 -16.95
C ARG A 145 -10.07 -10.01 -16.09
N ALA A 146 -8.81 -10.33 -16.40
CA ALA A 146 -7.68 -9.77 -15.65
C ALA A 146 -7.59 -8.26 -15.84
N TRP A 147 -7.86 -7.76 -17.06
CA TRP A 147 -7.90 -6.34 -17.34
C TRP A 147 -8.98 -5.62 -16.53
N LYS A 148 -10.22 -6.13 -16.50
CA LYS A 148 -11.31 -5.53 -15.72
C LYS A 148 -11.00 -5.50 -14.23
N LEU A 149 -10.46 -6.59 -13.68
CA LEU A 149 -10.06 -6.64 -12.27
C LEU A 149 -8.96 -5.62 -11.98
N PHE A 150 -7.92 -5.57 -12.82
CA PHE A 150 -6.82 -4.62 -12.67
C PHE A 150 -7.29 -3.17 -12.75
N VAL A 151 -8.14 -2.83 -13.73
CA VAL A 151 -8.71 -1.48 -13.87
C VAL A 151 -9.54 -1.13 -12.64
N TRP A 152 -10.33 -2.06 -12.09
CA TRP A 152 -11.09 -1.82 -10.87
C TRP A 152 -10.19 -1.57 -9.66
N LEU A 153 -9.14 -2.36 -9.48
CA LEU A 153 -8.16 -2.18 -8.40
C LEU A 153 -7.44 -0.84 -8.53
N ARG A 154 -6.97 -0.51 -9.73
CA ARG A 154 -6.33 0.75 -10.06
C ARG A 154 -7.26 1.94 -9.81
N ASP A 155 -8.52 1.82 -10.19
CA ASP A 155 -9.52 2.87 -9.95
C ASP A 155 -9.78 3.08 -8.45
N CYS A 156 -9.72 2.03 -7.64
CA CYS A 156 -9.77 2.15 -6.18
C CYS A 156 -8.52 2.84 -5.64
N HIS A 157 -7.34 2.51 -6.16
CA HIS A 157 -6.10 3.21 -5.83
C HIS A 157 -6.12 4.69 -6.22
N ASP A 158 -6.66 5.04 -7.39
CA ASP A 158 -6.82 6.46 -7.76
C ASP A 158 -7.74 7.20 -6.78
N VAL A 159 -8.81 6.54 -6.35
CA VAL A 159 -9.72 7.10 -5.33
C VAL A 159 -9.01 7.29 -3.99
N HIS A 160 -8.10 6.37 -3.62
CA HIS A 160 -7.27 6.50 -2.43
C HIS A 160 -6.41 7.78 -2.45
N HIS A 161 -5.90 8.15 -3.62
CA HIS A 161 -5.18 9.42 -3.82
C HIS A 161 -6.05 10.66 -3.60
N LEU A 162 -7.38 10.54 -3.50
CA LEU A 162 -8.30 11.69 -3.40
C LEU A 162 -9.06 11.75 -2.07
N VAL A 163 -9.36 10.60 -1.46
CA VAL A 163 -10.18 10.52 -0.24
C VAL A 163 -9.62 9.49 0.73
N ARG A 164 -9.98 9.63 2.01
CA ARG A 164 -9.62 8.66 3.05
C ARG A 164 -10.36 7.34 2.86
N GLY A 165 -9.74 6.40 2.18
CA GLY A 165 -10.26 5.06 1.95
C GLY A 165 -9.32 4.27 1.06
N ASN A 166 -9.69 3.02 0.75
CA ASN A 166 -8.93 2.14 -0.13
C ASN A 166 -7.46 1.99 0.28
N TYR A 167 -7.20 1.66 1.55
CA TYR A 167 -5.83 1.50 2.06
C TYR A 167 -5.19 0.15 1.67
N PHE A 168 -5.95 -0.75 1.07
CA PHE A 168 -5.44 -1.98 0.47
C PHE A 168 -4.53 -1.67 -0.72
N ILE A 169 -3.58 -2.58 -0.98
CA ILE A 169 -2.72 -2.49 -2.18
C ILE A 169 -3.29 -3.38 -3.28
N PHE A 170 -3.58 -4.64 -2.97
CA PHE A 170 -4.13 -5.58 -3.95
C PHE A 170 -5.43 -6.25 -3.50
N ASN A 171 -5.55 -6.69 -2.25
CA ASN A 171 -6.74 -7.37 -1.79
C ASN A 171 -7.68 -6.38 -1.08
N PRO A 172 -8.87 -6.09 -1.62
CA PRO A 172 -9.80 -5.12 -1.01
C PRO A 172 -10.45 -5.62 0.29
N LEU A 173 -10.21 -6.88 0.69
CA LEU A 173 -10.86 -7.48 1.85
C LEU A 173 -10.70 -6.69 3.15
N PRO A 174 -9.51 -6.17 3.54
CA PRO A 174 -9.38 -5.33 4.73
C PRO A 174 -10.26 -4.07 4.63
N ASP A 175 -10.29 -3.40 3.48
CA ASP A 175 -11.14 -2.23 3.26
C ASP A 175 -12.64 -2.53 3.31
N ILE A 176 -13.06 -3.73 2.88
CA ILE A 176 -14.45 -4.19 3.03
C ILE A 176 -14.78 -4.38 4.51
N ILE A 177 -13.95 -5.12 5.24
CA ILE A 177 -14.15 -5.43 6.68
C ILE A 177 -14.22 -4.15 7.50
N PHE A 178 -13.29 -3.22 7.27
CA PHE A 178 -13.20 -1.96 8.01
C PHE A 178 -14.04 -0.82 7.39
N ARG A 179 -14.85 -1.11 6.36
CA ARG A 179 -15.76 -0.17 5.68
C ARG A 179 -15.06 1.07 5.12
N THR A 180 -13.82 0.93 4.69
CA THR A 180 -13.02 1.98 4.05
C THR A 180 -12.94 1.84 2.53
N LEU A 181 -13.57 0.81 1.93
CA LEU A 181 -13.68 0.70 0.48
C LEU A 181 -14.51 1.87 -0.10
N ARG A 182 -14.00 2.49 -1.16
CA ARG A 182 -14.58 3.61 -1.89
C ARG A 182 -14.44 3.37 -3.39
N THR A 183 -15.41 3.87 -4.16
CA THR A 183 -15.43 3.80 -5.62
C THR A 183 -15.52 5.19 -6.22
N LYS A 184 -15.19 5.34 -7.51
CA LYS A 184 -15.36 6.61 -8.23
C LYS A 184 -16.78 7.18 -8.07
N LYS A 185 -17.80 6.31 -8.16
CA LYS A 185 -19.21 6.68 -7.98
C LYS A 185 -19.54 7.22 -6.57
N SER A 186 -18.90 6.68 -5.53
CA SER A 186 -19.12 7.19 -4.16
C SER A 186 -18.49 8.56 -3.93
N VAL A 187 -17.42 8.90 -4.67
CA VAL A 187 -16.71 10.18 -4.53
C VAL A 187 -17.30 11.27 -5.44
N SER A 188 -17.82 10.92 -6.62
CA SER A 188 -18.41 11.89 -7.56
C SER A 188 -19.74 12.50 -7.10
N GLY A 189 -20.38 11.94 -6.06
CA GLY A 189 -21.73 12.30 -5.64
C GLY A 189 -21.84 13.22 -4.42
N LYS A 190 -20.72 13.61 -3.79
CA LYS A 190 -20.69 14.43 -2.56
C LYS A 190 -19.48 15.37 -2.57
N GLU A 191 -19.55 16.50 -1.86
CA GLU A 191 -18.44 17.41 -1.53
C GLU A 191 -17.26 16.75 -0.75
N GLU A 192 -17.14 15.41 -0.75
CA GLU A 192 -16.10 14.64 -0.08
C GLU A 192 -14.70 14.77 -0.71
N ILE A 193 -14.58 15.46 -1.85
CA ILE A 193 -13.34 15.59 -2.65
C ILE A 193 -12.22 16.35 -1.91
N LYS A 194 -12.47 16.89 -0.71
CA LYS A 194 -11.42 17.56 0.11
C LYS A 194 -11.35 17.05 1.55
N GLN A 195 -11.53 15.74 1.78
CA GLN A 195 -11.05 15.19 3.06
C GLN A 195 -9.52 15.26 3.08
N ASP A 196 -8.97 16.04 4.02
CA ASP A 196 -7.52 16.14 4.23
C ASP A 196 -6.94 14.74 4.46
N LEU A 197 -6.24 14.18 3.46
CA LEU A 197 -5.62 12.84 3.52
C LEU A 197 -4.58 12.73 4.64
N PHE A 198 -4.03 13.87 5.07
CA PHE A 198 -2.99 13.96 6.08
C PHE A 198 -3.37 15.00 7.13
N PRO A 199 -4.38 14.71 7.99
CA PRO A 199 -4.91 15.66 8.96
C PRO A 199 -3.78 16.24 9.79
N ASN A 200 -3.75 17.57 9.86
CA ASN A 200 -2.77 18.36 10.62
C ASN A 200 -1.32 18.30 10.11
N PHE A 201 -0.95 17.35 9.24
CA PHE A 201 0.43 17.24 8.76
C PHE A 201 0.84 18.42 7.87
N ARG A 202 -0.05 18.89 6.98
CA ARG A 202 0.22 20.11 6.19
C ARG A 202 0.44 21.34 7.08
N LYS A 203 -0.32 21.45 8.17
CA LYS A 203 -0.18 22.54 9.16
C LYS A 203 1.13 22.41 9.94
N GLU A 204 1.49 21.20 10.34
CA GLU A 204 2.77 20.89 11.00
C GLU A 204 3.96 21.26 10.11
N LEU A 205 3.93 20.90 8.83
CA LEU A 205 4.97 21.26 7.84
C LEU A 205 5.05 22.78 7.60
N ALA A 206 3.90 23.47 7.58
CA ALA A 206 3.86 24.93 7.40
C ALA A 206 4.37 25.68 8.65
N GLY A 207 4.17 25.12 9.85
CA GLY A 207 4.67 25.65 11.11
C GLY A 207 6.15 25.37 11.37
N SER A 208 6.72 24.31 10.78
CA SER A 208 8.16 24.10 10.75
C SER A 208 8.80 25.02 9.71
N CYS A 209 9.10 26.25 10.11
CA CYS A 209 9.85 27.22 9.29
C CYS A 209 11.17 26.60 8.80
N GLY A 210 11.20 26.11 7.56
CA GLY A 210 12.44 25.62 6.95
C GLY A 210 12.26 24.66 5.78
N ASP A 211 11.09 24.05 5.57
CA ASP A 211 10.99 22.96 4.60
C ASP A 211 10.91 23.46 3.14
N PRO A 212 11.90 23.15 2.27
CA PRO A 212 11.97 23.69 0.90
C PRO A 212 10.84 23.26 -0.03
N VAL A 213 10.07 22.21 0.33
CA VAL A 213 8.94 21.71 -0.49
C VAL A 213 7.84 22.77 -0.63
N PHE A 214 7.57 23.56 0.42
CA PHE A 214 6.55 24.61 0.38
C PHE A 214 7.02 25.93 -0.24
N LYS A 215 8.33 26.17 -0.36
CA LYS A 215 8.85 27.37 -1.05
C LYS A 215 8.59 27.33 -2.56
N ARG A 216 8.50 26.15 -3.19
CA ARG A 216 8.28 26.05 -4.66
C ARG A 216 6.89 26.43 -5.13
N LYS A 217 5.83 26.26 -4.31
CA LYS A 217 4.47 26.67 -4.72
C LYS A 217 4.25 28.18 -4.67
N LYS A 218 5.09 28.94 -3.95
CA LYS A 218 4.96 30.40 -3.88
C LYS A 218 5.64 31.14 -5.04
N THR A 219 6.49 30.48 -5.82
CA THR A 219 7.25 31.10 -6.92
C THR A 219 6.68 30.84 -8.32
N LEU A 220 5.51 30.21 -8.43
CA LEU A 220 4.82 29.93 -9.71
C LEU A 220 3.51 30.73 -9.86
N ALA A 221 3.30 31.72 -8.99
CA ALA A 221 2.12 32.59 -9.01
C ALA A 221 2.47 34.08 -9.17
N ASP A 222 3.70 34.38 -9.64
CA ASP A 222 4.13 35.70 -10.09
C ASP A 222 4.51 35.65 -11.57
#